data_AF-A0A537TMX6-F1
#
_entry.id   AF-A0A537TMX6-F1
#
_cell.length_a   1.000
_cell.length_b   1.000
_cell.length_c   1.000
_cell.angle_alpha   90.00
_cell.angle_beta   90.00
_cell.angle_gamma   90.00
#
_symmetry.space_group_name_H-M   'P 1'
#
loop_
_entity.id
_entity.type
_entity.pdbx_description
1 polymer ?
#
loop_
_entity_poly.entity_id
_entity_poly.type
_entity_poly.pdbx_seq_one_letter_code
_entity_poly.pdbx_strand_id
1 'polypeptide(L)'
;MASQRLEAVGRLAGGIAHDFNNLLLVIRGQTERLLEGLAGGDPLRGAAAAIQGAAERAATLTHQLLAFGRRQMLIPSPIDLNTVVGDMEELLRHSVGNDVA
;
A
#
# COMPACT_ATOMS: atom_id res chain seq x y z
N MET A 1 20.33 19.68 10.66
CA MET A 1 21.08 18.43 10.38
C MET A 1 20.29 17.16 10.68
N ALA A 2 19.66 16.98 11.86
CA ALA A 2 18.88 15.77 12.16
C ALA A 2 17.65 15.53 11.25
N SER A 3 16.99 16.61 10.80
CA SER A 3 15.79 16.53 9.95
C SER A 3 16.05 16.07 8.50
N GLN A 4 17.17 16.44 7.88
CA GLN A 4 17.48 16.09 6.49
C GLN A 4 17.84 14.61 6.31
N ARG A 5 18.46 13.99 7.34
CA ARG A 5 18.74 12.55 7.36
C ARG A 5 17.47 11.72 7.42
N LEU A 6 16.48 12.20 8.17
CA LEU A 6 15.19 11.55 8.35
C LEU A 6 14.31 11.71 7.07
N GLU A 7 14.38 12.84 6.37
CA GLU A 7 13.77 13.04 5.05
C GLU A 7 14.34 12.11 3.96
N ALA A 8 15.66 11.93 3.93
CA ALA A 8 16.32 11.02 2.98
C ALA A 8 15.93 9.55 3.22
N VAL A 9 15.80 9.15 4.49
CA VAL A 9 15.29 7.82 4.88
C VAL A 9 13.82 7.65 4.47
N GLY A 10 12.98 8.67 4.65
CA GLY A 10 11.56 8.63 4.27
C GLY A 10 11.33 8.46 2.76
N ARG A 11 12.07 9.18 1.91
CA ARG A 11 11.97 9.05 0.44
C ARG A 11 12.48 7.70 -0.07
N LEU A 12 13.60 7.20 0.45
CA LEU A 12 14.13 5.87 0.11
C LEU A 12 13.20 4.75 0.60
N ALA A 13 12.65 4.89 1.81
CA ALA A 13 11.68 3.94 2.36
C ALA A 13 10.39 3.87 1.53
N GLY A 14 9.95 4.98 0.93
CA GLY A 14 8.78 5.01 0.04
C GLY A 14 8.91 4.11 -1.19
N GLY A 15 10.02 4.24 -1.92
CA GLY A 15 10.30 3.42 -3.12
C GLY A 15 10.51 1.95 -2.77
N ILE A 16 11.33 1.67 -1.75
CA ILE A 16 11.61 0.30 -1.30
C ILE A 16 10.33 -0.39 -0.81
N ALA A 17 9.47 0.31 -0.07
CA ALA A 17 8.23 -0.26 0.43
C ALA A 17 7.20 -0.52 -0.68
N HIS A 18 7.17 0.30 -1.74
CA HIS A 18 6.35 0.03 -2.92
C HIS A 18 6.79 -1.28 -3.61
N ASP A 19 8.08 -1.42 -3.90
CA ASP A 19 8.63 -2.65 -4.50
C ASP A 19 8.43 -3.87 -3.61
N PHE A 20 8.58 -3.70 -2.29
CA PHE A 20 8.33 -4.75 -1.32
C PHE A 20 6.86 -5.21 -1.32
N ASN A 21 5.91 -4.26 -1.37
CA ASN A 21 4.49 -4.58 -1.51
C ASN A 21 4.18 -5.27 -2.85
N ASN A 22 4.87 -4.91 -3.93
CA ASN A 22 4.72 -5.60 -5.22
C ASN A 22 5.14 -7.08 -5.12
N LEU A 23 6.26 -7.36 -4.44
CA LEU A 23 6.69 -8.75 -4.18
C LEU A 23 5.70 -9.50 -3.29
N LEU A 24 5.19 -8.87 -2.24
CA LEU A 24 4.20 -9.48 -1.34
C LEU A 24 2.89 -9.80 -2.05
N LEU A 25 2.46 -8.96 -3.00
CA LEU A 25 1.30 -9.22 -3.84
C LEU A 25 1.49 -10.51 -4.67
N VAL A 26 2.66 -10.67 -5.29
CA VAL A 26 2.98 -11.88 -6.06
C VAL A 26 3.01 -13.09 -5.13
N ILE A 27 3.71 -13.03 -4.00
CA ILE A 27 3.79 -14.13 -3.04
C ILE A 27 2.39 -14.56 -2.58
N ARG A 28 1.55 -13.60 -2.19
CA ARG A 28 0.17 -13.88 -1.75
C ARG A 28 -0.65 -14.53 -2.86
N GLY A 29 -0.59 -14.01 -4.07
CA GLY A 29 -1.32 -14.58 -5.21
C GLY A 29 -0.82 -15.98 -5.59
N GLN A 30 0.47 -16.28 -5.41
CA GLN A 30 0.99 -17.65 -5.58
C GLN A 30 0.50 -18.58 -4.47
N THR A 31 0.50 -18.14 -3.21
CA THR A 31 0.03 -18.96 -2.09
C THR A 31 -1.46 -19.19 -2.09
N GLU A 32 -2.27 -18.22 -2.52
CA GLU A 32 -3.71 -18.37 -2.72
C GLU A 32 -3.99 -19.46 -3.76
N ARG A 33 -3.37 -19.37 -4.95
CA ARG A 33 -3.48 -20.39 -6.00
C ARG A 33 -2.98 -21.77 -5.55
N LEU A 34 -1.92 -21.81 -4.75
CA LEU A 34 -1.43 -23.06 -4.17
C LEU A 34 -2.47 -23.67 -3.21
N LEU A 35 -3.06 -22.88 -2.32
CA LEU A 35 -4.09 -23.35 -1.39
C LEU A 35 -5.40 -23.78 -2.09
N GLU A 36 -5.75 -23.18 -3.21
CA GLU A 36 -6.87 -23.59 -4.06
C GLU A 36 -6.62 -24.96 -4.70
N GLY A 37 -5.38 -25.25 -5.10
CA GLY A 37 -4.99 -26.52 -5.73
C GLY A 37 -4.73 -27.68 -4.76
N LEU A 38 -4.47 -27.39 -3.48
CA LEU A 38 -4.19 -28.41 -2.47
C LEU A 38 -5.48 -28.99 -1.87
N ALA A 39 -5.60 -30.31 -1.86
CA ALA A 39 -6.69 -31.00 -1.17
C ALA A 39 -6.68 -30.68 0.34
N GLY A 40 -7.84 -30.80 1.00
CA GLY A 40 -7.99 -30.46 2.42
C GLY A 40 -7.06 -31.23 3.37
N GLY A 41 -6.68 -32.47 3.02
CA GLY A 41 -5.74 -33.30 3.77
C GLY A 41 -4.28 -33.25 3.30
N ASP A 42 -3.95 -32.36 2.35
CA ASP A 42 -2.61 -32.27 1.82
C ASP A 42 -1.63 -31.75 2.90
N PRO A 43 -0.52 -32.45 3.17
CA PRO A 43 0.45 -32.05 4.19
C PRO A 43 1.09 -30.68 3.94
N LEU A 44 1.12 -30.21 2.68
CA LEU A 44 1.68 -28.91 2.31
C LEU A 44 0.71 -27.75 2.57
N ARG A 45 -0.57 -28.03 2.81
CA ARG A 45 -1.60 -26.99 3.03
C ARG A 45 -1.28 -26.10 4.23
N GLY A 46 -0.78 -26.71 5.31
CA GLY A 46 -0.34 -25.97 6.50
C GLY A 46 0.84 -25.03 6.23
N ALA A 47 1.82 -25.49 5.44
CA ALA A 47 2.96 -24.67 5.04
C ALA A 47 2.53 -23.52 4.12
N ALA A 48 1.66 -23.79 3.14
CA ALA A 48 1.12 -22.77 2.24
C ALA A 48 0.34 -21.68 3.00
N ALA A 49 -0.49 -22.07 3.97
CA ALA A 49 -1.22 -21.14 4.84
C ALA A 49 -0.27 -20.30 5.71
N ALA A 50 0.82 -20.89 6.22
CA ALA A 50 1.81 -20.17 6.99
C ALA A 50 2.56 -19.11 6.16
N ILE A 51 2.89 -19.41 4.90
CA ILE A 51 3.52 -18.46 3.96
C ILE A 51 2.55 -17.31 3.67
N GLN A 52 1.27 -17.61 3.38
CA GLN A 52 0.26 -16.58 3.14
C GLN A 52 0.11 -15.64 4.35
N GLY A 53 -0.05 -16.20 5.56
CA GLY A 53 -0.14 -15.39 6.77
C GLY A 53 1.14 -14.59 7.05
N ALA A 54 2.32 -15.08 6.68
CA ALA A 54 3.56 -14.32 6.78
C ALA A 54 3.59 -13.13 5.81
N ALA A 55 3.13 -13.32 4.57
CA ALA A 55 3.04 -12.26 3.57
C ALA A 55 2.08 -11.14 3.99
N GLU A 56 0.92 -11.49 4.57
CA GLU A 56 -0.05 -10.51 5.10
C GLU A 56 0.51 -9.69 6.27
N ARG A 57 1.21 -10.35 7.21
CA ARG A 57 1.89 -9.65 8.32
C ARG A 57 2.98 -8.73 7.80
N ALA A 58 3.77 -9.16 6.82
CA ALA A 58 4.80 -8.34 6.20
C ALA A 58 4.22 -7.11 5.49
N ALA A 59 3.08 -7.24 4.81
CA ALA A 59 2.39 -6.11 4.19
C ALA A 59 1.93 -5.10 5.25
N THR A 60 1.37 -5.59 6.35
CA THR A 60 0.94 -4.76 7.48
C THR A 60 2.09 -3.97 8.08
N LEU A 61 3.23 -4.62 8.34
CA LEU A 61 4.43 -3.96 8.88
C LEU A 61 5.00 -2.91 7.91
N THR A 62 5.01 -3.22 6.61
CA THR A 62 5.44 -2.29 5.55
C THR A 62 4.56 -1.04 5.52
N HIS A 63 3.24 -1.21 5.62
CA HIS A 63 2.30 -0.10 5.71
C HIS A 63 2.50 0.75 6.97
N GLN A 64 2.76 0.13 8.12
CA GLN A 64 3.06 0.86 9.37
C GLN A 64 4.36 1.66 9.27
N LEU A 65 5.40 1.08 8.65
CA LEU A 65 6.68 1.75 8.42
C LEU A 65 6.52 2.96 7.47
N LEU A 66 5.75 2.80 6.39
CA LEU A 66 5.40 3.89 5.47
C LEU A 66 4.60 4.99 6.17
N ALA A 67 3.62 4.62 6.99
CA ALA A 67 2.82 5.57 7.76
C ALA A 67 3.68 6.34 8.77
N PHE A 68 4.68 5.69 9.37
CA PHE A 68 5.66 6.34 10.23
C PHE A 68 6.58 7.30 9.46
N GLY A 69 7.10 6.88 8.30
CA GLY A 69 7.93 7.73 7.43
C GLY A 69 7.19 8.92 6.82
N ARG A 70 5.90 8.78 6.54
CA ARG A 70 5.01 9.85 6.03
C ARG A 70 4.68 10.92 7.07
N ARG A 71 4.92 10.70 8.37
CA ARG A 71 4.67 11.69 9.44
C ARG A 71 5.73 12.81 9.52
N GLN A 72 6.41 13.15 8.42
CA GLN A 72 7.37 14.26 8.38
C GLN A 72 6.81 15.47 7.63
N MET A 73 6.64 16.56 8.38
CA MET A 73 6.34 17.97 8.02
C MET A 73 5.52 18.21 6.74
N LEU A 74 4.21 18.39 6.93
CA LEU A 74 3.44 19.29 6.08
C LEU A 74 4.12 20.66 6.16
N ILE A 75 4.73 21.12 5.07
CA ILE A 75 5.14 22.52 4.92
C ILE A 75 3.87 23.23 4.44
N PRO A 76 3.14 23.96 5.30
CA PRO A 76 1.94 24.64 4.86
C PRO A 76 2.34 25.68 3.83
N SER A 77 1.88 25.50 2.59
CA SER A 77 1.97 26.52 1.56
C SER A 77 0.60 27.18 1.40
N PRO A 78 0.54 28.46 1.03
CA PRO A 78 -0.69 29.05 0.53
C PRO A 78 -1.24 28.17 -0.59
N ILE A 79 -2.50 27.75 -0.48
CA ILE A 79 -3.21 27.00 -1.51
C ILE A 79 -4.40 27.84 -1.97
N ASP A 80 -4.66 27.85 -3.27
CA ASP A 80 -5.90 28.39 -3.81
C ASP A 80 -7.00 27.33 -3.63
N LEU A 81 -7.91 27.60 -2.70
CA LEU A 81 -9.05 26.74 -2.40
C LEU A 81 -9.95 26.52 -3.62
N ASN A 82 -10.07 27.50 -4.52
CA ASN A 82 -10.90 27.35 -5.72
C ASN A 82 -10.32 26.31 -6.67
N THR A 83 -8.99 26.29 -6.83
CA THR A 83 -8.29 25.27 -7.63
C THR A 83 -8.49 23.89 -7.04
N VAL A 84 -8.30 23.73 -5.73
CA VAL A 84 -8.46 22.43 -5.06
C VAL A 84 -9.89 21.91 -5.17
N VAL A 85 -10.89 22.78 -5.00
CA VAL A 85 -12.31 22.41 -5.14
C VAL A 85 -12.65 22.07 -6.59
N GLY A 86 -12.13 22.83 -7.57
CA GLY A 86 -12.34 22.56 -9.00
C GLY A 86 -11.75 21.22 -9.45
N ASP A 87 -10.53 20.91 -9.03
CA ASP A 87 -9.88 19.63 -9.34
C ASP A 87 -10.65 18.43 -8.72
N MET A 88 -11.19 18.61 -7.50
CA MET A 88 -12.06 17.63 -6.87
C MET A 88 -13.40 17.47 -7.59
N GLU A 89 -14.00 18.55 -8.07
CA GLU A 89 -15.23 18.51 -8.87
C GLU A 89 -15.04 17.71 -10.16
N GLU A 90 -13.91 17.87 -10.85
CA GLU A 90 -13.59 17.12 -12.07
C GLU A 90 -13.45 15.61 -11.78
N LEU A 91 -12.69 15.26 -10.73
CA LEU A 91 -12.52 13.86 -10.30
C LEU A 91 -13.84 13.22 -9.87
N LEU A 92 -14.68 13.96 -9.14
CA LEU A 92 -16.00 13.49 -8.71
C LEU A 92 -16.96 13.35 -9.88
N ARG A 93 -16.95 14.27 -10.85
CA ARG A 93 -17.75 14.19 -12.06
C ARG A 93 -17.36 12.97 -12.91
N HIS A 94 -16.06 12.67 -13.00
CA HIS A 94 -15.59 11.48 -13.69
C HIS A 94 -15.95 10.19 -12.94
N SER A 95 -15.88 10.20 -11.60
CA SER A 95 -16.13 9.01 -10.77
C SER A 95 -17.61 8.69 -10.56
N VAL A 96 -18.48 9.71 -10.53
CA VAL A 96 -19.95 9.58 -10.40
C VAL A 96 -20.63 9.61 -11.78
N GLY A 97 -19.86 9.85 -12.84
CA GLY A 97 -20.31 9.92 -14.23
C GLY A 97 -20.74 8.56 -14.79
N ASN A 98 -21.93 8.11 -14.38
CA ASN A 98 -22.95 7.39 -15.18
C ASN A 98 -24.18 6.94 -14.36
N ASP A 99 -24.26 7.19 -13.05
CA ASP A 99 -25.35 6.66 -12.21
C ASP A 99 -26.39 7.71 -11.74
N VAL A 100 -26.28 8.98 -12.19
CA VAL A 100 -27.28 10.01 -11.89
C VAL A 100 -27.62 10.81 -13.16
N ALA A 101 -28.48 10.22 -14.00
CA ALA A 101 -29.28 10.92 -15.01
C ALA A 101 -30.62 10.19 -15.19
#